data_AF-A0A7K3XM31-F1
#
_entry.id   AF-A0A7K3XM31-F1
#
_cell.length_a   1.000
_cell.length_b   1.000
_cell.length_c   1.000
_cell.angle_alpha   90.00
_cell.angle_beta   90.00
_cell.angle_gamma   90.00
#
_symmetry.space_group_name_H-M   'P 1'
#
loop_
_entity.id
_entity.type
_entity.pdbx_description
1 polymer ?
#
loop_
_entity_poly.entity_id
_entity_poly.type
_entity_poly.pdbx_seq_one_letter_code
_entity_poly.pdbx_strand_id
1 'polypeptide(L)'
;MSDANEGDKFKPDVISELNDGANYPPPDLTYLKEMADGDESFFNEIITYFVESCPDSLRSMREFALSGDHEKLRFLAHTILPQLTFVGILAAIPFFEKIERDSKLNDDLFVELERAIIIINYGIDDLKKMI
;
A
#
# COMPACT_ATOMS: atom_id res chain seq x y z
N MET A 1 -30.73 -15.54 -18.70
CA MET A 1 -29.57 -14.68 -18.95
C MET A 1 -28.70 -14.80 -17.72
N SER A 2 -27.42 -15.08 -17.95
CA SER A 2 -26.46 -15.62 -16.99
C SER A 2 -26.30 -14.78 -15.73
N ASP A 3 -26.66 -15.38 -14.59
CA ASP A 3 -26.14 -15.03 -13.28
C ASP A 3 -24.65 -15.39 -13.24
N ALA A 4 -23.80 -14.39 -13.39
CA ALA A 4 -22.40 -14.48 -12.97
C ALA A 4 -22.32 -13.83 -11.60
N ASN A 5 -22.16 -14.67 -10.59
CA ASN A 5 -22.05 -14.31 -9.19
C ASN A 5 -20.82 -13.37 -9.02
N GLU A 6 -21.04 -12.12 -8.60
CA GLU A 6 -19.98 -11.10 -8.45
C GLU A 6 -18.95 -11.42 -7.36
N GLY A 7 -19.13 -12.52 -6.61
CA GLY A 7 -18.26 -12.96 -5.52
C GLY A 7 -17.10 -13.90 -5.89
N ASP A 8 -16.96 -14.31 -7.16
CA ASP A 8 -15.89 -15.23 -7.62
C ASP A 8 -14.65 -14.50 -8.17
N LYS A 9 -14.57 -13.16 -8.01
CA LYS A 9 -13.71 -12.30 -8.83
C LYS A 9 -12.22 -12.27 -8.49
N PHE A 10 -11.76 -12.75 -7.34
CA PHE A 10 -10.33 -12.71 -7.01
C PHE A 10 -9.87 -14.00 -6.34
N LYS A 11 -9.10 -14.80 -7.10
CA LYS A 11 -8.64 -16.14 -6.72
C LYS A 11 -7.75 -16.06 -5.46
N PRO A 12 -8.17 -16.65 -4.32
CA PRO A 12 -7.36 -16.73 -3.11
C PRO A 12 -5.98 -17.35 -3.35
N ASP A 13 -5.90 -18.26 -4.32
CA ASP A 13 -4.68 -18.94 -4.73
C ASP A 13 -3.60 -17.96 -5.24
N VAL A 14 -3.99 -16.90 -5.97
CA VAL A 14 -3.05 -15.91 -6.51
C VAL A 14 -2.43 -15.10 -5.36
N ILE A 15 -3.22 -14.68 -4.38
CA ILE A 15 -2.72 -13.93 -3.21
C ILE A 15 -1.74 -14.78 -2.40
N SER A 16 -1.99 -16.09 -2.29
CA SER A 16 -1.09 -17.01 -1.61
C SER A 16 0.26 -17.20 -2.33
N GLU A 17 0.28 -17.09 -3.66
CA GLU A 17 1.49 -17.16 -4.50
C GLU A 17 2.26 -15.83 -4.57
N LEU A 18 1.63 -14.70 -4.20
CA LEU A 18 2.30 -13.40 -4.15
C LEU A 18 3.26 -13.24 -2.97
N ASN A 19 3.11 -14.06 -1.93
CA ASN A 19 4.05 -14.11 -0.82
C ASN A 19 5.20 -15.05 -1.19
N ASP A 20 6.04 -14.58 -2.11
CA ASP A 20 7.18 -15.30 -2.70
C ASP A 20 8.37 -15.50 -1.73
N GLY A 21 8.20 -15.14 -0.45
CA GLY A 21 9.29 -15.09 0.51
C GLY A 21 10.34 -14.03 0.18
N ALA A 22 10.04 -13.07 -0.71
CA ALA A 22 10.92 -11.97 -1.00
C ALA A 22 11.07 -11.08 0.24
N ASN A 23 12.33 -10.83 0.59
CA ASN A 23 12.67 -9.78 1.53
C ASN A 23 12.72 -8.47 0.75
N TYR A 24 11.69 -7.64 0.90
CA TYR A 24 11.65 -6.34 0.24
C TYR A 24 12.74 -5.42 0.82
N PRO A 25 13.22 -4.43 0.06
CA PRO A 25 14.16 -3.46 0.59
C PRO A 25 13.61 -2.82 1.87
N PRO A 26 14.43 -2.68 2.93
CA PRO A 26 13.99 -2.01 4.14
C PRO A 26 13.69 -0.53 3.84
N PRO A 27 12.85 0.12 4.66
CA PRO A 27 12.50 1.53 4.47
C PRO A 27 13.72 2.46 4.44
N ASP A 28 13.82 3.31 3.41
CA ASP A 28 14.84 4.37 3.32
C ASP A 28 14.36 5.67 3.97
N LEU A 29 14.74 5.86 5.24
CA LEU A 29 14.34 7.01 6.03
C LEU A 29 15.17 8.27 5.78
N THR A 30 16.02 8.30 4.75
CA THR A 30 16.87 9.48 4.46
C THR A 30 16.03 10.74 4.29
N TYR A 31 14.95 10.68 3.50
CA TYR A 31 14.06 11.82 3.30
C TYR A 31 13.43 12.31 4.60
N LEU A 32 12.90 11.41 5.43
CA LEU A 32 12.30 11.78 6.71
C LEU A 32 13.32 12.38 7.67
N LYS A 33 14.55 11.83 7.71
CA LYS A 33 15.63 12.37 8.54
C LYS A 33 16.02 13.78 8.13
N GLU A 34 16.12 14.04 6.83
CA GLU A 34 16.37 15.38 6.30
C GLU A 34 15.22 16.33 6.63
N MET A 35 13.97 15.88 6.50
CA MET A 35 12.78 16.68 6.82
C MET A 35 12.68 16.99 8.32
N ALA A 36 13.09 16.06 9.18
CA ALA A 36 13.07 16.23 10.62
C ALA A 36 14.15 17.19 11.13
N ASP A 37 15.26 17.37 10.40
CA ASP A 37 16.37 18.27 10.77
C ASP A 37 16.84 18.10 12.23
N GLY A 38 16.93 16.85 12.69
CA GLY A 38 17.32 16.49 14.05
C GLY A 38 16.19 16.51 15.09
N ASP A 39 14.95 16.83 14.71
CA ASP A 39 13.77 16.69 15.57
C ASP A 39 13.32 15.22 15.66
N GLU A 40 13.83 14.51 16.67
CA GLU A 40 13.47 13.12 16.93
C GLU A 40 11.99 12.93 17.29
N SER A 41 11.34 13.94 17.89
CA SER A 41 9.91 13.85 18.23
C SER A 41 9.07 13.82 16.96
N PHE A 42 9.35 14.74 16.04
CA PHE A 42 8.69 14.78 14.73
C PHE A 42 8.95 13.51 13.93
N PHE A 43 10.21 13.04 13.90
CA PHE A 43 10.57 11.79 13.22
C PHE A 43 9.74 10.60 13.72
N ASN A 44 9.65 10.41 15.04
CA ASN A 44 8.90 9.33 15.66
C ASN A 44 7.38 9.50 15.48
N GLU A 45 6.86 10.73 15.50
CA GLU A 45 5.45 11.02 15.27
C GLU A 45 5.02 10.59 13.86
N ILE A 46 5.81 10.92 12.83
CA ILE A 46 5.50 10.55 11.44
C ILE A 46 5.52 9.02 11.25
N ILE A 47 6.51 8.32 11.79
CA ILE A 47 6.58 6.86 11.71
C ILE A 47 5.40 6.21 12.44
N THR A 48 5.12 6.67 13.66
CA THR A 48 4.00 6.14 14.47
C THR A 48 2.68 6.35 13.75
N TYR A 49 2.41 7.56 13.27
CA TYR A 49 1.20 7.87 12.51
C TYR A 49 1.04 6.95 11.29
N PHE A 50 2.11 6.74 10.53
CA PHE A 50 2.05 5.86 9.35
C PHE A 50 1.77 4.41 9.73
N VAL A 51 2.47 3.88 10.74
CA VAL A 51 2.30 2.49 11.22
C VAL A 51 0.88 2.24 11.73
N GLU A 52 0.27 3.21 12.39
CA GLU A 52 -1.09 3.09 12.95
C GLU A 52 -2.20 3.29 11.91
N SER A 53 -2.04 4.25 10.99
CA SER A 53 -3.12 4.65 10.06
C SER A 53 -3.09 3.92 8.72
N CYS A 54 -1.91 3.51 8.25
CA CYS A 54 -1.77 2.88 6.94
C CYS A 54 -2.55 1.56 6.82
N PRO A 55 -2.55 0.64 7.82
CA PRO A 55 -3.30 -0.62 7.71
C PRO A 55 -4.79 -0.44 7.41
N ASP A 56 -5.43 0.57 8.00
CA ASP A 56 -6.84 0.89 7.81
C ASP A 56 -7.11 1.43 6.40
N SER A 57 -6.17 2.22 5.89
CA SER A 57 -6.20 2.72 4.52
C SER A 57 -6.05 1.57 3.51
N LEU A 58 -5.13 0.64 3.73
CA LEU A 58 -4.95 -0.53 2.86
C LEU A 58 -6.20 -1.43 2.84
N ARG A 59 -6.86 -1.63 4.00
CA ARG A 59 -8.14 -2.36 4.06
C ARG A 59 -9.21 -1.67 3.23
N SER A 60 -9.35 -0.35 3.37
CA SER A 60 -10.31 0.44 2.59
C SER A 60 -10.03 0.38 1.09
N MET A 61 -8.75 0.41 0.68
CA MET A 61 -8.38 0.23 -0.73
C MET A 61 -8.83 -1.12 -1.27
N ARG A 62 -8.62 -2.20 -0.52
CA ARG A 62 -9.08 -3.53 -0.92
C ARG A 62 -10.60 -3.58 -1.06
N GLU A 63 -11.33 -2.96 -0.13
CA GLU A 63 -12.80 -2.87 -0.20
C GLU A 63 -13.26 -2.10 -1.45
N PHE A 64 -12.68 -0.93 -1.74
CA PHE A 64 -13.01 -0.16 -2.94
C PHE A 64 -12.65 -0.90 -4.23
N ALA A 65 -11.57 -1.66 -4.22
CA ALA A 65 -11.21 -2.50 -5.35
C ALA A 65 -12.26 -3.59 -5.59
N LEU A 66 -12.68 -4.30 -4.55
CA LEU A 66 -13.70 -5.35 -4.63
C LEU A 66 -15.08 -4.81 -5.01
N SER A 67 -15.44 -3.62 -4.55
CA SER A 67 -16.73 -2.98 -4.86
C SER A 67 -16.74 -2.24 -6.21
N GLY A 68 -15.59 -2.15 -6.90
CA GLY A 68 -15.46 -1.40 -8.14
C GLY A 68 -15.51 0.13 -7.98
N ASP A 69 -15.28 0.66 -6.78
CA ASP A 69 -15.28 2.09 -6.49
C ASP A 69 -13.93 2.71 -6.89
N HIS A 70 -13.71 2.84 -8.20
CA HIS A 70 -12.43 3.28 -8.76
C HIS A 70 -12.04 4.71 -8.37
N GLU A 71 -13.02 5.60 -8.16
CA GLU A 71 -12.74 6.98 -7.74
C GLU A 71 -12.15 7.02 -6.34
N LYS A 72 -12.73 6.28 -5.38
CA LYS A 72 -12.19 6.20 -4.03
C LYS A 72 -10.88 5.46 -3.96
N LEU A 73 -10.72 4.39 -4.74
CA LEU A 73 -9.45 3.66 -4.83
C LEU A 73 -8.33 4.59 -5.31
N ARG A 74 -8.58 5.34 -6.39
CA ARG A 74 -7.62 6.32 -6.94
C ARG A 74 -7.30 7.43 -5.94
N PHE A 75 -8.31 7.98 -5.27
CA PHE A 75 -8.13 9.00 -4.26
C PHE A 75 -7.25 8.52 -3.10
N LEU A 76 -7.49 7.29 -2.63
CA LEU A 76 -6.71 6.72 -1.53
C LEU A 76 -5.29 6.37 -1.97
N ALA A 77 -5.10 5.93 -3.22
CA ALA A 77 -3.77 5.73 -3.79
C ALA A 77 -2.95 7.03 -3.82
N HIS A 78 -3.54 8.12 -4.34
CA HIS A 78 -2.94 9.45 -4.33
C HIS A 78 -2.56 9.92 -2.92
N THR A 79 -3.40 9.61 -1.93
CA THR A 79 -3.19 10.00 -0.52
C THR A 79 -2.05 9.24 0.14
N ILE A 80 -1.86 7.96 -0.20
CA ILE A 80 -0.81 7.10 0.38
C ILE A 80 0.56 7.36 -0.27
N LEU A 81 0.63 7.65 -1.57
CA LEU A 81 1.88 7.89 -2.31
C LEU A 81 2.89 8.81 -1.59
N PRO A 82 2.55 10.03 -1.15
CA PRO A 82 3.49 10.90 -0.45
C PRO A 82 3.92 10.31 0.90
N GLN A 83 3.05 9.56 1.58
CA GLN A 83 3.38 8.92 2.86
C GLN A 83 4.43 7.82 2.66
N LEU A 84 4.32 7.02 1.59
CA LEU A 84 5.32 6.01 1.23
C LEU A 84 6.68 6.64 0.96
N THR A 85 6.71 7.79 0.30
CA THR A 85 7.94 8.56 0.09
C THR A 85 8.53 9.05 1.42
N PHE A 86 7.69 9.57 2.31
CA PHE A 86 8.15 10.05 3.62
C PHE A 86 8.78 8.91 4.43
N VAL A 87 8.10 7.77 4.54
CA VAL A 87 8.62 6.64 5.32
C VAL A 87 9.56 5.72 4.55
N GLY A 88 9.89 6.02 3.30
CA GLY A 88 10.92 5.28 2.55
C GLY A 88 10.50 3.91 2.02
N ILE A 89 9.20 3.59 1.94
CA ILE A 89 8.71 2.32 1.36
C ILE A 89 8.57 2.48 -0.17
N LEU A 90 9.71 2.70 -0.82
CA LEU A 90 9.76 3.13 -2.23
C LEU A 90 9.34 2.04 -3.21
N ALA A 91 9.51 0.76 -2.84
CA ALA A 91 9.16 -0.37 -3.70
C ALA A 91 7.65 -0.44 -4.00
N ALA A 92 6.80 0.15 -3.16
CA ALA A 92 5.35 0.16 -3.37
C ALA A 92 4.88 1.27 -4.34
N ILE A 93 5.70 2.31 -4.56
CA ILE A 93 5.32 3.51 -5.34
C ILE A 93 4.86 3.17 -6.77
N PRO A 94 5.59 2.35 -7.57
CA PRO A 94 5.19 2.09 -8.95
C PRO A 94 3.81 1.45 -9.09
N PHE A 95 3.41 0.62 -8.12
CA PHE A 95 2.09 0.00 -8.09
C PHE A 95 0.98 1.02 -7.84
N PHE A 96 1.22 1.93 -6.89
CA PHE A 96 0.27 3.01 -6.56
C PHE A 96 0.14 4.05 -7.67
N GLU A 97 1.23 4.41 -8.36
CA GLU A 97 1.17 5.27 -9.56
C GLU A 97 0.37 4.63 -10.70
N LYS A 98 0.43 3.30 -10.83
CA LYS A 98 -0.36 2.54 -11.81
C LYS A 98 -1.84 2.56 -11.44
N ILE A 99 -2.17 2.29 -10.17
CA ILE A 99 -3.53 2.40 -9.63
C ILE A 99 -4.11 3.81 -9.82
N GLU A 100 -3.29 4.85 -9.66
CA GLU A 100 -3.74 6.24 -9.84
C GLU A 100 -4.00 6.59 -11.32
N ARG A 101 -3.22 6.05 -12.25
CA ARG A 101 -3.39 6.29 -13.70
C ARG A 101 -4.54 5.50 -14.31
N ASP A 102 -4.73 4.26 -13.89
CA ASP A 102 -5.65 3.35 -14.53
C ASP A 102 -7.10 3.68 -14.15
N SER A 103 -7.93 3.95 -15.16
CA SER A 103 -9.32 4.39 -14.98
C SER A 103 -10.29 3.26 -14.64
N LYS A 104 -9.85 2.00 -14.73
CA LYS A 104 -10.66 0.80 -14.46
C LYS A 104 -9.81 -0.28 -13.80
N LEU A 105 -10.26 -0.78 -12.66
CA LEU A 105 -9.69 -1.97 -12.04
C LEU A 105 -10.00 -3.19 -12.91
N ASN A 106 -8.97 -3.97 -13.19
CA ASN A 106 -9.05 -5.31 -13.77
C ASN A 106 -8.29 -6.29 -12.86
N ASP A 107 -8.34 -7.57 -13.18
CA ASP A 107 -7.68 -8.62 -12.40
C ASP A 107 -6.18 -8.35 -12.21
N ASP A 108 -5.52 -7.82 -13.24
CA ASP A 108 -4.11 -7.43 -13.17
C ASP A 108 -3.89 -6.32 -12.14
N LEU A 109 -4.72 -5.27 -12.14
CA LEU A 109 -4.58 -4.14 -11.22
C LEU A 109 -4.87 -4.52 -9.76
N PHE A 110 -5.79 -5.47 -9.53
CA PHE A 110 -6.00 -6.01 -8.19
C PHE A 110 -4.77 -6.79 -7.70
N VAL A 111 -4.15 -7.60 -8.56
CA VAL A 111 -2.89 -8.28 -8.23
C VAL A 111 -1.78 -7.28 -7.89
N GLU A 112 -1.69 -6.15 -8.61
CA GLU A 112 -0.75 -5.08 -8.28
C GLU A 112 -1.05 -4.42 -6.92
N LEU A 113 -2.33 -4.20 -6.59
CA LEU A 113 -2.74 -3.69 -5.29
C LEU A 113 -2.32 -4.66 -4.16
N GLU A 114 -2.58 -5.95 -4.34
CA GLU A 114 -2.19 -6.97 -3.34
C GLU A 114 -0.67 -7.04 -3.14
N ARG A 115 0.11 -6.97 -4.22
CA ARG A 115 1.57 -6.85 -4.15
C ARG A 115 2.01 -5.63 -3.37
N ALA A 116 1.41 -4.47 -3.65
CA ALA A 116 1.73 -3.23 -2.95
C ALA A 116 1.39 -3.32 -1.46
N ILE A 117 0.25 -3.92 -1.11
CA ILE A 117 -0.15 -4.17 0.29
C ILE A 117 0.87 -5.05 1.00
N ILE A 118 1.36 -6.12 0.36
CA ILE A 118 2.39 -6.99 0.94
C ILE A 118 3.67 -6.20 1.22
N ILE A 119 4.18 -5.46 0.23
CA ILE A 119 5.39 -4.62 0.37
C ILE A 119 5.24 -3.63 1.53
N ILE A 120 4.09 -2.96 1.62
CA ILE A 120 3.84 -1.97 2.67
C ILE A 120 3.78 -2.63 4.05
N ASN A 121 3.16 -3.80 4.18
CA ASN A 121 3.13 -4.51 5.47
C ASN A 121 4.53 -4.94 5.92
N TYR A 122 5.39 -5.42 5.02
CA TYR A 122 6.81 -5.68 5.35
C TYR A 122 7.51 -4.41 5.82
N GLY A 123 7.32 -3.29 5.10
CA GLY A 123 7.87 -1.99 5.51
C GLY A 123 7.36 -1.52 6.87
N ILE A 124 6.06 -1.66 7.14
CA ILE A 124 5.45 -1.35 8.45
C ILE A 124 6.09 -2.19 9.56
N ASP A 125 6.31 -3.48 9.33
CA ASP A 125 6.93 -4.34 10.34
C ASP A 125 8.42 -4.00 10.57
N ASP A 126 9.13 -3.49 9.57
CA ASP A 126 10.46 -2.94 9.76
C ASP A 126 10.44 -1.60 10.52
N LEU A 127 9.51 -0.70 10.20
CA LEU A 127 9.34 0.57 10.91
C LEU A 127 9.01 0.36 12.39
N LYS A 128 8.15 -0.62 12.72
CA LYS A 128 7.81 -0.97 14.11
C LYS A 128 9.02 -1.38 14.95
N LYS A 129 10.11 -1.87 14.33
CA LYS A 129 11.34 -2.25 15.06
C LYS A 129 12.20 -1.03 15.41
N MET A 130 11.89 0.14 14.85
CA MET A 130 12.68 1.37 14.97
C MET A 130 12.10 2.33 16.03
N ILE A 131 10.89 2.08 16.52
CA ILE A 131 10.17 2.89 17.52
C ILE A 131 10.01 2.14 18.84
#